data_AF-A0A1G6M508-F1
#
_entry.id   AF-A0A1G6M508-F1
#
_cell.length_a   1.000
_cell.length_b   1.000
_cell.length_c   1.000
_cell.angle_alpha   90.00
_cell.angle_beta   90.00
_cell.angle_gamma   90.00
#
_symmetry.space_group_name_H-M   'P 1'
#
loop_
_entity.id
_entity.type
_entity.pdbx_description
1 polymer ?
#
loop_
_entity_poly.entity_id
_entity_poly.type
_entity_poly.pdbx_seq_one_letter_code
_entity_poly.pdbx_strand_id
1 'polypeptide(L)'
;MNDPIISPWLFYALFVVDNLKCALVISMIICACAIAFMPMVVAEEDFGKYAKRIVILFVISGLLMVVTPDSKTITQMIVAQHITESNIEKAGQLTERAVDKIIEKIIKASMELNKSQNDGAGK
;
A
#
# COMPACT_ATOMS: atom_id res chain seq x y z
N MET A 1 5.40 -24.39 -3.73
CA MET A 1 5.64 -23.02 -4.23
C MET A 1 5.26 -22.10 -3.09
N ASN A 2 6.25 -21.54 -2.38
CA ASN A 2 6.05 -20.70 -1.18
C ASN A 2 6.50 -19.27 -1.45
N ASP A 3 6.32 -18.79 -2.67
CA ASP A 3 6.65 -17.41 -2.97
C ASP A 3 5.54 -16.51 -2.42
N PRO A 4 5.90 -15.49 -1.63
CA PRO A 4 4.91 -14.58 -1.07
C PRO A 4 4.15 -13.88 -2.20
N ILE A 5 2.83 -13.74 -2.01
CA ILE A 5 1.90 -13.10 -2.96
C ILE A 5 2.41 -11.70 -3.36
N ILE A 6 3.07 -11.00 -2.43
CA ILE A 6 3.72 -9.72 -2.66
C ILE A 6 5.21 -9.87 -2.35
N SER A 7 6.09 -9.40 -3.25
CA SER A 7 7.53 -9.49 -3.08
C SER A 7 8.06 -8.53 -1.99
N PRO A 8 9.00 -8.96 -1.12
CA PRO A 8 9.60 -8.10 -0.09
C PRO A 8 10.30 -6.86 -0.64
N TRP A 9 10.90 -6.99 -1.83
CA TRP A 9 11.57 -5.88 -2.53
C TRP A 9 10.65 -4.70 -2.82
N LEU A 10 9.36 -4.96 -2.98
CA LEU A 10 8.39 -3.91 -3.26
C LEU A 10 8.18 -3.02 -2.03
N PHE A 11 8.19 -3.57 -0.82
CA PHE A 11 8.17 -2.77 0.41
C PHE A 11 9.41 -1.88 0.55
N TYR A 12 10.58 -2.39 0.16
CA TYR A 12 11.79 -1.57 0.12
C TYR A 12 11.66 -0.44 -0.91
N ALA A 13 11.16 -0.72 -2.10
CA ALA A 13 10.94 0.30 -3.13
C ALA A 13 9.95 1.39 -2.66
N LEU A 14 8.87 1.02 -1.97
CA LEU A 14 7.92 1.96 -1.37
C LEU A 14 8.60 2.90 -0.36
N PHE A 15 9.42 2.35 0.53
CA PHE A 15 10.17 3.14 1.49
C PHE A 15 11.16 4.10 0.82
N VAL A 16 11.84 3.66 -0.25
CA VAL A 16 12.75 4.50 -1.03
C VAL A 16 11.97 5.63 -1.73
N VAL A 17 10.81 5.34 -2.31
CA VAL A 17 9.95 6.34 -2.96
C VAL A 17 9.49 7.41 -1.98
N ASP A 18 9.04 7.03 -0.79
CA ASP A 18 8.61 8.00 0.22
C ASP A 18 9.76 8.92 0.67
N ASN A 19 10.94 8.34 0.91
CA ASN A 19 12.14 9.12 1.24
C ASN A 19 12.58 10.02 0.08
N LEU A 20 12.44 9.56 -1.17
CA LEU A 20 12.72 10.37 -2.35
C LEU A 20 11.76 11.57 -2.44
N LYS A 21 10.47 11.38 -2.16
CA LYS A 21 9.49 12.49 -2.12
C LYS A 21 9.84 13.50 -1.03
N CYS A 22 10.23 13.04 0.17
CA CYS A 22 10.75 13.93 1.21
C CYS A 22 12.00 14.70 0.75
N ALA A 23 12.95 14.04 0.09
CA ALA A 23 14.14 14.69 -0.46
C ALA A 23 13.81 15.72 -1.55
N LEU A 24 12.83 15.44 -2.42
CA LEU A 24 12.34 16.37 -3.44
C LEU A 24 11.70 17.61 -2.81
N VAL A 25 10.91 17.45 -1.74
CA VAL A 25 10.34 18.59 -1.00
C VAL A 25 11.44 19.46 -0.40
N ILE A 26 12.44 18.85 0.25
CA ILE A 26 13.59 19.58 0.80
C ILE A 26 14.35 20.31 -0.31
N SER A 27 14.59 19.66 -1.44
CA SER A 27 15.24 20.26 -2.62
C SER A 27 14.48 21.50 -3.12
N MET A 28 13.14 21.43 -3.18
CA MET A 28 12.31 22.57 -3.58
C MET A 28 12.41 23.73 -2.60
N ILE A 29 12.43 23.47 -1.28
CA ILE A 29 12.61 24.50 -0.25
C ILE A 29 13.97 25.19 -0.43
N ILE A 30 15.04 24.41 -0.63
CA ILE A 30 16.38 24.94 -0.86
C ILE A 30 16.40 25.81 -2.13
N CYS A 31 15.77 25.37 -3.21
CA CYS A 31 15.67 26.16 -4.44
C CYS A 31 14.91 27.47 -4.22
N ALA A 32 13.81 27.45 -3.47
CA ALA A 32 13.03 28.64 -3.14
C ALA A 32 13.84 29.64 -2.29
N CYS A 33 14.53 29.15 -1.27
CA CYS A 33 15.45 29.97 -0.47
C CYS A 33 16.58 30.53 -1.33
N ALA A 34 17.18 29.72 -2.19
CA ALA A 34 18.25 30.16 -3.08
C ALA A 34 17.78 31.31 -3.98
N ILE A 35 16.60 31.23 -4.57
CA ILE A 35 16.03 32.33 -5.39
C ILE A 35 15.82 33.60 -4.54
N ALA A 36 15.30 33.46 -3.31
CA ALA A 36 15.02 34.60 -2.43
C ALA A 36 16.29 35.35 -1.97
N PHE A 37 17.38 34.62 -1.68
CA PHE A 37 18.63 35.22 -1.19
C PHE A 37 19.64 35.53 -2.29
N MET A 38 19.46 35.00 -3.49
CA MET A 38 20.38 35.21 -4.62
C MET A 38 20.69 36.69 -4.93
N PRO A 39 19.72 37.63 -4.90
CA PRO A 39 20.01 39.05 -5.16
C PRO A 39 20.97 39.70 -4.15
N MET A 40 21.13 39.12 -2.95
CA MET A 40 22.05 39.65 -1.93
C MET A 40 23.49 39.15 -2.09
N VAL A 41 23.70 38.08 -2.87
CA VAL A 41 24.98 37.34 -2.92
C VAL A 41 25.59 37.35 -4.31
N VAL A 42 24.78 37.43 -5.36
CA VAL A 42 25.20 37.33 -6.76
C VAL A 42 25.14 38.69 -7.44
N ALA A 43 26.17 39.02 -8.22
CA ALA A 43 26.19 40.23 -9.04
C ALA A 43 25.04 40.23 -10.06
N GLU A 44 24.48 41.40 -10.36
CA GLU A 44 23.30 41.53 -11.24
C GLU A 44 23.51 40.92 -12.63
N GLU A 45 24.73 41.01 -13.17
CA GLU A 45 25.10 40.46 -14.48
C GLU A 45 24.97 38.93 -14.56
N ASP A 46 25.17 38.25 -13.43
CA ASP A 46 25.16 36.79 -13.34
C ASP A 46 23.81 36.24 -12.82
N PHE A 47 22.99 37.08 -12.18
CA PHE A 47 21.72 36.70 -11.55
C PHE A 47 20.82 35.88 -12.48
N GLY A 48 20.58 36.38 -13.70
CA GLY A 48 19.67 35.72 -14.65
C GLY A 48 20.13 34.30 -15.05
N LYS A 49 21.44 34.08 -15.14
CA LYS A 49 22.02 32.78 -15.50
C LYS A 49 21.82 31.74 -14.39
N TYR A 50 22.05 32.13 -13.13
CA TYR A 50 21.86 31.25 -11.98
C TYR A 50 20.38 31.04 -11.67
N ALA A 51 19.56 32.09 -11.71
CA ALA A 51 18.11 31.99 -11.50
C ALA A 51 17.48 31.02 -12.49
N LYS A 52 17.83 31.09 -13.79
CA LYS A 52 17.33 30.16 -14.81
C LYS A 52 17.65 28.70 -14.48
N ARG A 53 18.87 28.42 -14.01
CA ARG A 53 19.27 27.04 -13.62
C ARG A 53 18.47 26.53 -12.43
N ILE A 54 18.27 27.37 -11.41
CA ILE A 54 17.50 26.99 -10.22
C ILE A 54 16.03 26.78 -10.56
N VAL A 55 15.44 27.64 -11.40
CA VAL A 55 14.05 27.48 -11.86
C VAL A 55 13.89 26.17 -12.63
N ILE A 56 14.84 25.80 -13.50
CA ILE A 56 14.80 24.51 -14.21
C ILE A 56 14.82 23.34 -13.21
N LEU A 57 15.71 23.37 -12.22
CA LEU A 57 15.76 22.34 -11.18
C LEU A 57 14.47 22.26 -10.37
N PHE A 58 13.91 23.41 -10.00
CA PHE A 58 12.64 23.49 -9.27
C PHE A 58 11.49 22.87 -10.05
N VAL A 59 11.38 23.18 -11.35
CA VAL A 59 10.33 22.62 -12.22
C VAL A 59 10.50 21.10 -12.37
N ILE A 60 11.73 20.61 -12.57
CA ILE A 60 12.01 19.17 -12.68
C ILE A 60 11.62 18.45 -11.39
N SER A 61 12.02 18.97 -10.23
CA SER A 61 11.67 18.39 -8.93
C SER A 61 10.15 18.39 -8.70
N GLY A 62 9.46 19.46 -9.09
CA GLY A 62 8.00 19.54 -9.02
C GLY A 62 7.30 18.50 -9.91
N LEU A 63 7.77 18.34 -11.16
CA LEU A 63 7.23 17.32 -12.08
C LEU A 63 7.43 15.91 -11.53
N LEU A 64 8.62 15.60 -11.00
CA LEU A 64 8.89 14.31 -10.36
C LEU A 64 7.95 14.05 -9.18
N MET A 65 7.64 15.07 -8.39
CA MET A 65 6.72 14.95 -7.26
C MET A 65 5.28 14.65 -7.68
N VAL A 66 4.81 15.25 -8.78
CA VAL A 66 3.45 15.01 -9.33
C VAL A 66 3.34 13.62 -9.95
N VAL A 67 4.36 13.20 -10.70
CA VAL A 67 4.36 11.90 -11.39
C VAL A 67 4.52 10.74 -10.41
N THR A 68 5.24 10.93 -9.31
CA THR A 68 5.55 9.83 -8.37
C THR A 68 4.38 9.58 -7.41
N PRO A 69 3.67 8.45 -7.54
CA PRO A 69 2.59 8.10 -6.62
C PRO A 69 3.14 7.84 -5.20
N ASP A 70 2.27 8.01 -4.21
CA ASP A 70 2.61 7.76 -2.80
C ASP A 70 2.63 6.27 -2.48
N SER A 71 3.39 5.84 -1.46
CA SER A 71 3.41 4.43 -1.07
C SER A 71 2.03 3.88 -0.71
N LYS A 72 1.15 4.70 -0.13
CA LYS A 72 -0.25 4.31 0.11
C LYS A 72 -1.01 4.00 -1.17
N THR A 73 -0.80 4.81 -2.21
CA THR A 73 -1.47 4.65 -3.51
C THR A 73 -1.00 3.36 -4.18
N ILE A 74 0.32 3.11 -4.19
CA ILE A 74 0.87 1.88 -4.75
C ILE A 74 0.39 0.65 -3.96
N THR A 75 0.36 0.73 -2.63
CA THR A 75 -0.13 -0.37 -1.77
C THR A 75 -1.60 -0.66 -2.04
N GLN A 76 -2.45 0.37 -2.17
CA GLN A 76 -3.86 0.21 -2.53
C GLN A 76 -4.04 -0.42 -3.91
N MET A 77 -3.25 -0.02 -4.90
CA MET A 77 -3.28 -0.63 -6.23
C MET A 77 -2.92 -2.13 -6.19
N ILE A 78 -1.89 -2.50 -5.42
CA ILE A 78 -1.50 -3.90 -5.28
C ILE A 78 -2.58 -4.71 -4.56
N VAL A 79 -3.12 -4.19 -3.47
CA VAL A 79 -4.23 -4.86 -2.77
C VAL A 79 -5.43 -5.00 -3.70
N ALA A 80 -5.80 -3.97 -4.45
CA ALA A 80 -6.90 -4.00 -5.41
C ALA A 80 -6.68 -5.05 -6.52
N GLN A 81 -5.44 -5.23 -6.99
CA GLN A 81 -5.13 -6.28 -7.98
C GLN A 81 -5.35 -7.70 -7.43
N HIS A 82 -5.14 -7.91 -6.13
CA HIS A 82 -5.30 -9.21 -5.50
C HIS A 82 -6.73 -9.45 -4.98
N ILE A 83 -7.47 -8.39 -4.69
CA ILE A 83 -8.91 -8.43 -4.41
C ILE A 83 -9.65 -8.35 -5.76
N THR A 84 -9.51 -9.38 -6.59
CA THR A 84 -10.34 -9.57 -7.78
C THR A 84 -11.61 -10.33 -7.40
N GLU A 85 -12.70 -10.21 -8.18
CA GLU A 85 -13.98 -10.91 -7.94
C GLU A 85 -13.80 -12.42 -7.69
N SER A 86 -12.93 -13.08 -8.47
CA SER A 86 -12.56 -14.50 -8.28
C SER A 86 -12.02 -14.82 -6.89
N ASN A 87 -11.26 -13.92 -6.27
CA ASN A 87 -10.65 -14.15 -4.96
C ASN A 87 -11.62 -13.84 -3.81
N ILE A 88 -12.50 -12.83 -3.98
CA ILE A 88 -13.62 -12.60 -3.05
C ILE A 88 -14.58 -13.79 -3.08
N GLU A 89 -14.93 -14.30 -4.25
CA GLU A 89 -15.85 -15.43 -4.40
C GLU A 89 -15.27 -16.71 -3.76
N LYS A 90 -13.98 -16.99 -3.98
CA LYS A 90 -13.27 -18.10 -3.31
C LYS A 90 -13.21 -17.93 -1.79
N ALA A 91 -13.04 -16.70 -1.30
CA ALA A 91 -13.07 -16.41 0.15
C ALA A 91 -14.48 -16.59 0.74
N GLY A 92 -15.53 -16.21 0.00
CA GLY A 92 -16.93 -16.46 0.34
C GLY A 92 -17.22 -17.96 0.43
N GLN A 93 -16.86 -18.73 -0.60
CA GLN A 93 -17.01 -20.18 -0.62
C GLN A 93 -16.21 -20.90 0.49
N LEU A 94 -15.03 -20.37 0.86
CA LEU A 94 -14.25 -20.89 1.99
C LEU A 94 -14.98 -20.67 3.33
N THR A 95 -15.57 -19.50 3.51
CA THR A 95 -16.35 -19.17 4.71
C THR A 95 -17.60 -20.04 4.81
N GLU A 96 -18.36 -20.19 3.71
CA GLU A 96 -19.54 -21.06 3.66
C GLU A 96 -19.18 -22.51 4.00
N ARG A 97 -18.12 -23.07 3.37
CA ARG A 97 -17.66 -24.44 3.68
C ARG A 97 -17.20 -24.61 5.12
N ALA A 98 -16.63 -23.58 5.74
CA ALA A 98 -16.24 -23.63 7.14
C ALA A 98 -17.48 -23.66 8.06
N VAL A 99 -18.49 -22.83 7.77
CA VAL A 99 -19.77 -22.81 8.49
C VAL A 99 -20.51 -24.14 8.33
N ASP A 100 -20.60 -24.67 7.11
CA ASP A 100 -21.26 -25.96 6.83
C ASP A 100 -20.62 -27.10 7.61
N LYS A 101 -19.28 -27.16 7.65
CA LYS A 101 -18.56 -28.16 8.46
C LYS A 101 -18.83 -28.05 9.95
N ILE A 102 -19.02 -26.84 10.47
CA ILE A 102 -19.37 -26.63 11.88
C ILE A 102 -20.79 -27.13 12.13
N ILE A 103 -21.73 -26.80 11.24
CA ILE A 103 -23.13 -27.25 11.34
C ILE A 103 -23.23 -28.78 11.27
N GLU A 104 -22.53 -29.44 10.34
CA GLU A 104 -22.48 -30.91 10.25
C GLU A 104 -22.00 -31.55 11.55
N LYS A 105 -20.95 -30.99 12.16
CA LYS A 105 -20.43 -31.51 13.44
C LYS A 105 -21.44 -31.35 14.57
N ILE A 106 -22.17 -30.23 14.62
CA ILE A 106 -23.22 -29.99 15.62
C ILE A 106 -24.37 -30.98 15.44
N ILE A 107 -24.84 -31.18 14.20
CA ILE A 107 -25.92 -32.14 13.88
C ILE A 107 -25.49 -33.56 14.24
N LYS A 108 -24.25 -33.94 13.92
CA LYS A 108 -23.74 -35.27 14.25
C LYS A 108 -23.66 -35.50 15.76
N ALA A 109 -23.16 -34.51 16.51
CA ALA A 109 -23.10 -34.58 17.97
C ALA A 109 -24.50 -34.67 18.60
N SER A 110 -25.49 -33.94 18.08
CA SER A 110 -26.87 -33.99 18.60
C SER A 110 -27.56 -35.34 18.31
N MET A 111 -27.30 -35.95 17.16
CA MET A 111 -27.79 -37.30 16.85
C MET A 111 -27.17 -38.37 17.77
N GLU A 112 -25.86 -38.28 18.04
CA GLU A 112 -25.16 -39.19 18.96
C GLU A 112 -25.70 -39.05 20.39
N LEU A 113 -25.96 -37.82 20.86
CA LEU A 113 -26.57 -37.56 22.16
C LEU A 113 -28.00 -38.11 22.25
N ASN A 114 -28.84 -37.86 21.26
CA ASN A 114 -30.23 -38.36 21.25
C ASN A 114 -30.28 -39.90 21.24
N LYS A 115 -29.38 -40.55 20.49
CA LYS A 115 -29.26 -42.01 20.47
C LYS A 115 -28.83 -42.55 21.85
N SER A 116 -27.88 -41.88 22.51
CA SER A 116 -27.46 -42.25 23.88
C SER A 116 -28.55 -42.07 24.95
N GLN A 117 -29.45 -41.09 24.79
CA GLN A 117 -30.59 -40.91 25.69
C GLN A 117 -31.69 -41.95 25.46
N ASN A 118 -31.93 -42.35 24.20
CA ASN A 118 -32.94 -43.34 23.86
C ASN A 118 -32.52 -44.78 24.25
N ASP A 119 -31.22 -45.10 24.16
CA ASP A 119 -30.68 -46.38 24.63
C ASP A 119 -30.63 -46.50 26.18
N GLY A 120 -30.66 -45.37 26.89
CA GLY A 120 -30.70 -45.31 28.36
C GLY A 120 -32.11 -45.36 28.97
N ALA A 121 -33.15 -45.02 28.20
CA ALA A 121 -34.55 -44.99 28.66
C ALA A 121 -35.28 -46.34 28.54
N GLY A 122 -34.65 -47.35 27.94
CA GLY A 122 -35.21 -48.69 27.72
C GLY A 122 -34.79 -49.75 28.76
N LYS A 123 -34.25 -49.36 29.92
CA LYS A 123 -33.90 -50.26 31.03
C LYS A 123 -34.73 -49.99 32.27
#